data_AF-Q9SDP5-F1
#
_entry.id   AF-Q9SDP5-F1
#
_cell.length_a   1.000
_cell.length_b   1.000
_cell.length_c   1.000
_cell.angle_alpha   90.00
_cell.angle_beta   90.00
_cell.angle_gamma   90.00
#
_symmetry.space_group_name_H-M   'P 1'
#
loop_
_entity.id
_entity.type
_entity.pdbx_description
1 polymer ?
#
loop_
_entity_poly.entity_id
_entity_poly.type
_entity_poly.pdbx_seq_one_letter_code
_entity_poly.pdbx_strand_id
1 'polypeptide(L)'
;YGVWVDEFIDLGLEGCIEHVWRDTIVYLDDGDPIMIGRAYGRVSRHLLHEELLKRCVESGVSYLSSKVEKIIEAGDGHSLVECENNIVIPCRLATVASGAASGKLLQYEVGGPRVSVQTAYGVEVEVENNPYDPSLMVFMDYRDYTKQKVPGMEAEYPTFLYAMP
;
A
#
# COMPACT_ATOMS: atom_id res chain seq x y z
N TYR A 1 1.58 2.13 6.79
CA TYR A 1 1.72 2.71 5.43
C TYR A 1 2.26 4.11 5.58
N GLY A 2 3.11 4.55 4.67
CA GLY A 2 3.68 5.90 4.67
C GLY A 2 3.08 6.75 3.55
N VAL A 3 2.95 8.05 3.78
CA VAL A 3 2.33 9.00 2.84
C VAL A 3 2.99 10.37 2.91
N TRP A 4 2.92 11.15 1.84
CA TRP A 4 3.26 12.57 1.90
C TRP A 4 2.19 13.31 2.71
N VAL A 5 2.61 14.06 3.72
CA VAL A 5 1.68 14.67 4.68
C VAL A 5 0.76 15.68 4.00
N ASP A 6 1.31 16.50 3.10
CA ASP A 6 0.59 17.51 2.33
C ASP A 6 -0.48 16.88 1.41
N GLU A 7 -0.17 15.78 0.72
CA GLU A 7 -1.16 15.08 -0.11
C GLU A 7 -2.31 14.51 0.72
N PHE A 8 -2.04 14.03 1.95
CA PHE A 8 -3.10 13.55 2.83
C PHE A 8 -3.97 14.68 3.40
N ILE A 9 -3.37 15.85 3.66
CA ILE A 9 -4.12 17.06 4.03
C ILE A 9 -5.04 17.47 2.88
N ASP A 10 -4.57 17.45 1.63
CA ASP A 10 -5.39 17.82 0.46
C ASP A 10 -6.60 16.87 0.26
N LEU A 11 -6.50 15.63 0.74
CA LEU A 11 -7.60 14.65 0.76
C LEU A 11 -8.52 14.78 1.99
N GLY A 12 -8.21 15.68 2.93
CA GLY A 12 -8.87 15.83 4.21
C GLY A 12 -8.70 14.59 5.10
N LEU A 13 -7.56 13.91 5.01
CA LEU A 13 -7.24 12.67 5.74
C LEU A 13 -6.11 12.87 6.76
N GLU A 14 -5.77 14.10 7.11
CA GLU A 14 -4.72 14.44 8.07
C GLU A 14 -4.96 13.84 9.45
N GLY A 15 -6.24 13.71 9.85
CA GLY A 15 -6.63 13.05 11.10
C GLY A 15 -6.30 11.56 11.15
N CYS A 16 -5.92 10.95 10.02
CA CYS A 16 -5.52 9.54 9.95
C CYS A 16 -4.00 9.33 10.13
N ILE A 17 -3.21 10.40 10.23
CA ILE A 17 -1.75 10.33 10.38
C ILE A 17 -1.41 10.15 11.87
N GLU A 18 -0.75 9.05 12.23
CA GLU A 18 -0.37 8.74 13.61
C GLU A 18 1.03 9.21 13.99
N HIS A 19 1.90 9.42 13.00
CA HIS A 19 3.26 9.91 13.22
C HIS A 19 3.73 10.72 12.02
N VAL A 20 4.54 11.75 12.26
CA VAL A 20 5.09 12.62 11.21
C VAL A 20 6.59 12.75 11.40
N TRP A 21 7.34 12.41 10.36
CA TRP A 21 8.72 12.81 10.19
C TRP A 21 8.76 14.14 9.44
N ARG A 22 9.53 15.09 9.96
CA ARG A 22 9.52 16.47 9.47
C ARG A 22 10.13 16.62 8.09
N ASP A 23 11.03 15.70 7.76
CA ASP A 23 11.67 15.62 6.45
C ASP A 23 11.97 14.16 6.11
N THR A 24 12.32 13.93 4.86
CA THR A 24 12.66 12.64 4.27
C THR A 24 14.08 12.72 3.70
N ILE A 25 14.86 11.67 3.88
CA ILE A 25 16.26 11.61 3.44
C ILE A 25 16.54 10.38 2.59
N VAL A 26 17.55 10.45 1.74
CA VAL A 26 18.05 9.33 0.93
C VAL A 26 19.55 9.17 1.06
N TYR A 27 20.03 7.94 1.20
CA TYR A 27 21.46 7.61 1.17
C TYR A 27 21.78 6.80 -0.09
N LEU A 28 22.36 7.45 -1.10
CA LEU A 28 22.75 6.77 -2.35
C LEU A 28 24.10 6.04 -2.25
N ASP A 29 24.90 6.37 -1.24
CA ASP A 29 26.18 5.77 -0.90
C ASP A 29 26.50 6.00 0.60
N ASP A 30 27.74 5.72 1.01
CA ASP A 30 28.23 5.90 2.39
C ASP A 30 28.46 7.38 2.80
N GLY A 31 28.10 8.34 1.95
CA GLY A 31 28.22 9.77 2.18
C GLY A 31 27.08 10.39 2.98
N ASP A 32 27.00 11.73 2.90
CA ASP A 32 25.95 12.50 3.54
C ASP A 32 24.59 12.26 2.85
N PRO A 33 23.47 12.27 3.61
CA PRO A 33 22.16 12.07 3.03
C PRO A 33 21.76 13.24 2.12
N ILE A 34 20.97 12.93 1.10
CA ILE A 34 20.22 13.91 0.33
C ILE A 34 18.92 14.21 1.08
N MET A 35 18.72 15.47 1.48
CA MET A 35 17.46 15.95 2.06
C MET A 35 16.43 16.16 0.95
N ILE A 36 15.23 15.60 1.09
CA ILE A 36 14.13 15.77 0.14
C ILE A 36 13.38 17.09 0.38
N GLY A 37 13.36 17.58 1.63
CA GLY A 37 12.63 18.79 2.01
C GLY A 37 11.12 18.58 2.12
N ARG A 38 10.65 17.35 2.39
CA ARG A 38 9.23 16.99 2.42
C ARG A 38 8.90 16.08 3.58
N ALA A 39 7.89 16.46 4.35
CA ALA A 39 7.40 15.69 5.49
C ALA A 39 6.70 14.40 5.04
N TYR A 40 6.94 13.34 5.79
CA TYR A 40 6.34 12.03 5.56
C TYR A 40 5.58 11.58 6.80
N GLY A 41 4.42 10.97 6.59
CA GLY A 41 3.51 10.56 7.65
C GLY A 41 3.32 9.05 7.66
N ARG A 42 3.32 8.45 8.85
CA ARG A 42 2.78 7.11 9.05
C ARG A 42 1.28 7.20 9.26
N VAL A 43 0.54 6.42 8.50
CA VAL A 43 -0.92 6.38 8.58
C VAL A 43 -1.37 5.28 9.52
N SER A 44 -2.27 5.63 10.44
CA SER A 44 -2.99 4.67 11.24
C SER A 44 -3.98 3.90 10.38
N ARG A 45 -3.79 2.58 10.30
CA ARG A 45 -4.70 1.68 9.59
C ARG A 45 -6.13 1.74 10.14
N HIS A 46 -6.24 1.89 11.47
CA HIS A 46 -7.53 1.95 12.14
C HIS A 46 -8.27 3.24 11.79
N LEU A 47 -7.63 4.40 11.99
CA LEU A 47 -8.25 5.70 11.74
C LEU A 47 -8.64 5.87 10.26
N LEU A 48 -7.75 5.47 9.34
CA LEU A 48 -8.05 5.53 7.91
C LEU A 48 -9.26 4.64 7.56
N HIS A 49 -9.31 3.41 8.07
CA HIS A 49 -10.43 2.51 7.80
C HIS A 49 -11.75 3.06 8.33
N GLU A 50 -11.75 3.57 9.57
CA GLU A 50 -12.93 4.17 10.19
C GLU A 50 -13.43 5.40 9.42
N GLU A 51 -12.53 6.32 9.06
CA GLU A 51 -12.86 7.54 8.31
C GLU A 51 -13.43 7.21 6.92
N LEU A 52 -12.84 6.26 6.20
CA LEU A 52 -13.35 5.84 4.89
C LEU A 52 -14.73 5.18 4.99
N LEU A 53 -14.95 4.32 5.98
CA LEU A 53 -16.27 3.72 6.20
C LEU A 53 -17.32 4.76 6.57
N LYS A 54 -16.97 5.72 7.43
CA LYS A 54 -17.84 6.83 7.79
C LYS A 54 -18.26 7.63 6.56
N ARG A 55 -17.32 8.01 5.70
CA ARG A 55 -17.62 8.72 4.43
C ARG A 55 -18.55 7.94 3.52
N CYS A 56 -18.37 6.62 3.43
CA CYS A 56 -19.27 5.77 2.65
C CYS A 56 -20.69 5.76 3.22
N VAL A 57 -20.85 5.64 4.54
CA VAL A 57 -22.17 5.69 5.20
C VAL A 57 -22.84 7.04 4.98
N GLU A 58 -22.11 8.14 5.18
CA GLU A 58 -22.61 9.51 4.96
C GLU A 58 -23.00 9.76 3.50
N SER A 59 -22.38 9.05 2.56
CA SER A 59 -22.69 9.10 1.13
C SER A 59 -23.79 8.11 0.71
N GLY A 60 -24.38 7.35 1.64
CA GLY A 60 -25.47 6.41 1.38
C GLY A 60 -25.05 5.09 0.74
N VAL A 61 -23.78 4.70 0.86
CA VAL A 61 -23.30 3.39 0.39
C VAL A 61 -23.97 2.27 1.21
N SER A 62 -24.51 1.28 0.50
CA SER A 62 -25.11 0.08 1.11
C SER A 62 -24.12 -1.07 1.13
N TYR A 63 -24.11 -1.83 2.23
CA TYR A 63 -23.20 -2.96 2.43
C TYR A 63 -23.96 -4.27 2.47
N LEU A 64 -23.43 -5.27 1.77
CA LEU A 64 -23.89 -6.65 1.86
C LEU A 64 -22.70 -7.52 2.29
N SER A 65 -22.82 -8.14 3.47
CA SER A 65 -21.85 -9.13 3.93
C SER A 65 -22.13 -10.48 3.27
N SER A 66 -21.66 -10.63 2.04
CA SER A 66 -21.82 -11.86 1.26
C SER A 66 -20.63 -12.07 0.33
N LYS A 67 -20.17 -13.31 0.21
CA LYS A 67 -19.06 -13.65 -0.68
C LYS A 67 -19.53 -13.64 -2.14
N VAL A 68 -18.85 -12.87 -2.99
CA VAL A 68 -19.04 -12.92 -4.45
C VAL A 68 -18.42 -14.20 -5.00
N GLU A 69 -19.18 -14.96 -5.81
CA GLU A 69 -18.72 -16.18 -6.46
C GLU A 69 -18.27 -15.94 -7.91
N LYS A 70 -19.00 -15.10 -8.65
CA LYS A 70 -18.67 -14.74 -10.04
C LYS A 70 -19.34 -13.43 -10.46
N ILE A 71 -18.81 -12.83 -11.52
CA ILE A 71 -19.37 -11.65 -12.17
C ILE A 71 -19.69 -12.05 -13.61
N ILE A 72 -20.91 -11.77 -14.06
CA ILE A 72 -21.37 -12.09 -15.41
C ILE A 72 -21.65 -10.78 -16.12
N GLU A 73 -21.04 -10.58 -17.29
CA GLU A 73 -21.39 -9.50 -18.20
C GLU A 73 -22.58 -9.93 -19.06
N ALA A 74 -23.69 -9.22 -18.94
CA ALA A 74 -24.87 -9.46 -19.76
C ALA A 74 -24.78 -8.68 -21.08
N GLY A 75 -25.39 -9.25 -22.13
CA GLY A 75 -25.36 -8.66 -23.49
C GLY A 75 -26.13 -7.35 -23.65
N ASP A 76 -26.80 -6.87 -22.61
CA ASP A 76 -27.61 -5.65 -22.56
C ASP A 76 -26.87 -4.45 -21.93
N GLY A 77 -25.59 -4.61 -21.60
CA GLY A 77 -24.77 -3.56 -20.98
C GLY A 77 -24.88 -3.50 -19.46
N HIS A 78 -25.50 -4.51 -18.83
CA HIS A 78 -25.50 -4.70 -17.39
C HIS A 78 -24.52 -5.80 -16.97
N SER A 79 -24.13 -5.80 -15.70
CA SER A 79 -23.42 -6.91 -15.08
C SER A 79 -24.26 -7.51 -13.95
N LEU A 80 -24.12 -8.80 -13.73
CA LEU A 80 -24.72 -9.52 -12.62
C LEU A 80 -23.61 -9.98 -11.68
N VAL A 81 -23.65 -9.52 -10.44
CA VAL A 81 -22.76 -10.01 -9.37
C VAL A 81 -23.51 -11.13 -8.64
N GLU A 82 -23.05 -12.36 -8.82
CA GLU A 82 -23.60 -13.51 -8.10
C GLU A 82 -22.80 -13.74 -6.82
N CYS A 83 -23.50 -13.75 -5.70
CA CYS A 83 -22.96 -14.01 -4.38
C CYS A 83 -23.48 -15.35 -3.84
N GLU A 84 -22.89 -15.82 -2.73
CA GLU A 84 -23.38 -16.99 -2.01
C GLU A 84 -24.87 -16.86 -1.62
N ASN A 85 -25.50 -18.00 -1.30
CA ASN A 85 -26.92 -18.08 -0.94
C ASN A 85 -27.89 -17.60 -2.05
N ASN A 86 -27.48 -17.72 -3.31
CA ASN A 86 -28.26 -17.33 -4.49
C ASN A 86 -28.65 -15.84 -4.54
N ILE A 87 -27.85 -14.97 -3.91
CA ILE A 87 -28.05 -13.53 -4.02
C ILE A 87 -27.47 -13.03 -5.35
N VAL A 88 -28.26 -12.29 -6.12
CA VAL A 88 -27.83 -11.70 -7.39
C VAL A 88 -28.05 -10.20 -7.36
N ILE A 89 -26.99 -9.43 -7.60
CA ILE A 89 -27.04 -7.96 -7.65
C ILE A 89 -26.82 -7.50 -9.10
N PRO A 90 -27.84 -6.93 -9.76
CA PRO A 90 -27.66 -6.29 -11.05
C PRO A 90 -26.97 -4.93 -10.87
N CYS A 91 -25.98 -4.64 -11.72
CA CYS A 91 -25.29 -3.36 -11.75
C CYS A 91 -24.95 -2.94 -13.19
N ARG A 92 -24.47 -1.71 -13.35
CA ARG A 92 -23.96 -1.18 -14.63
C ARG A 92 -22.44 -1.18 -14.70
N LEU A 93 -21.79 -1.21 -13.54
CA LEU A 93 -20.36 -1.23 -13.37
C LEU A 93 -20.05 -2.05 -12.12
N ALA A 94 -19.14 -3.01 -12.25
CA ALA A 94 -18.57 -3.74 -11.13
C ALA A 94 -17.09 -3.37 -10.99
N THR A 95 -16.70 -2.94 -9.80
CA THR A 95 -15.29 -2.70 -9.46
C THR A 95 -14.82 -3.79 -8.51
N VAL A 96 -13.77 -4.53 -8.89
CA VAL A 96 -13.23 -5.64 -8.09
C VAL A 96 -12.07 -5.14 -7.24
N ALA A 97 -12.29 -5.02 -5.93
CA ALA A 97 -11.30 -4.64 -4.93
C ALA A 97 -11.00 -5.77 -3.93
N SER A 98 -10.95 -7.02 -4.41
CA SER A 98 -10.82 -8.23 -3.56
C SER A 98 -9.36 -8.68 -3.29
N GLY A 99 -8.38 -7.81 -3.59
CA GLY A 99 -6.97 -8.08 -3.35
C GLY A 99 -6.46 -9.30 -4.13
N ALA A 100 -5.71 -10.19 -3.46
CA ALA A 100 -5.14 -11.39 -4.08
C ALA A 100 -6.20 -12.37 -4.62
N ALA A 101 -7.47 -12.23 -4.21
CA ALA A 101 -8.57 -13.07 -4.69
C ALA A 101 -9.13 -12.62 -6.06
N SER A 102 -8.71 -11.47 -6.60
CA SER A 102 -9.24 -10.92 -7.86
C SER A 102 -9.12 -11.87 -9.04
N GLY A 103 -8.09 -12.73 -9.08
CA GLY A 103 -7.92 -13.73 -10.14
C GLY A 103 -9.02 -14.79 -10.22
N LYS A 104 -9.88 -14.92 -9.20
CA LYS A 104 -11.07 -15.79 -9.24
C LYS A 104 -12.27 -15.11 -9.92
N LEU A 105 -12.27 -13.79 -9.98
CA LEU A 105 -13.39 -12.97 -10.49
C LEU A 105 -13.08 -12.36 -11.85
N LEU A 106 -11.80 -12.21 -12.20
CA LEU A 106 -11.34 -11.59 -13.44
C LEU A 106 -10.84 -12.64 -14.43
N GLN A 107 -11.18 -12.46 -15.69
CA GLN A 107 -10.61 -13.19 -16.82
C GLN A 107 -9.63 -12.27 -17.55
N TYR A 108 -8.39 -12.72 -17.69
CA TYR A 108 -7.36 -12.00 -18.43
C TYR A 108 -7.33 -12.47 -19.88
N GLU A 109 -6.93 -11.58 -20.78
CA GLU A 109 -6.81 -11.87 -22.20
C GLU A 109 -5.87 -13.06 -22.47
N VAL A 110 -6.31 -13.99 -23.31
CA VAL A 110 -5.52 -15.17 -23.68
C VAL A 110 -4.32 -14.74 -24.52
N GLY A 111 -3.12 -15.10 -24.08
CA GLY A 111 -1.87 -14.68 -24.73
C GLY A 111 -1.35 -13.32 -24.26
N GLY A 112 -2.08 -12.65 -23.36
CA GLY A 112 -1.61 -11.43 -22.71
C GLY A 112 -0.42 -11.66 -21.75
N PRO A 113 0.23 -10.58 -21.28
CA PRO A 113 1.30 -10.68 -20.29
C PRO A 113 0.81 -11.40 -19.03
N ARG A 114 1.71 -12.17 -18.39
CA ARG A 114 1.39 -12.77 -17.10
C ARG A 114 1.08 -11.67 -16.08
N VAL A 115 0.06 -11.91 -15.27
CA VAL A 115 -0.21 -11.08 -14.09
C VAL A 115 1.04 -11.12 -13.20
N SER A 116 1.69 -9.98 -13.05
CA SER A 116 2.81 -9.79 -12.13
C SER A 116 2.30 -9.13 -10.85
N VAL A 117 2.89 -9.52 -9.72
CA VAL A 117 2.60 -8.93 -8.41
C VAL A 117 3.92 -8.46 -7.83
N GLN A 118 3.97 -7.20 -7.41
CA GLN A 118 5.08 -6.68 -6.63
C GLN A 118 4.79 -6.93 -5.15
N THR A 119 5.73 -7.57 -4.47
CA THR A 119 5.68 -7.76 -3.02
C THR A 119 6.81 -6.98 -2.38
N ALA A 120 6.50 -6.27 -1.30
CA ALA A 120 7.49 -5.77 -0.37
C ALA A 120 7.33 -6.52 0.95
N TYR A 121 8.44 -6.79 1.63
CA TYR A 121 8.45 -7.31 2.99
C TYR A 121 8.97 -6.24 3.93
N GLY A 122 8.38 -6.15 5.11
CA GLY A 122 8.79 -5.24 6.16
C GLY A 122 8.46 -5.85 7.51
N VAL A 123 9.18 -5.43 8.54
CA VAL A 123 8.98 -5.86 9.92
C VAL A 123 8.92 -4.63 10.82
N GLU A 124 8.11 -4.74 11.86
CA GLU A 124 8.14 -3.80 12.98
C GLU A 124 8.98 -4.45 14.08
N VAL A 125 9.98 -3.71 14.57
CA VAL A 125 10.94 -4.22 15.55
C VAL A 125 11.14 -3.19 16.67
N GLU A 126 11.23 -3.68 17.90
CA GLU A 126 11.68 -2.89 19.04
C GLU A 126 13.17 -3.16 19.24
N VAL A 127 13.97 -2.09 19.30
CA VAL A 127 15.43 -2.16 19.43
C VAL A 127 15.89 -1.24 20.55
N GLU A 128 16.96 -1.63 21.24
CA GLU A 128 17.55 -0.77 22.30
C GLU A 128 18.16 0.52 21.74
N ASN A 129 18.68 0.47 20.52
CA ASN A 129 19.24 1.62 19.81
C ASN A 129 19.17 1.41 18.29
N ASN A 130 19.11 2.52 17.53
CA ASN A 130 19.13 2.50 16.07
C ASN A 130 20.01 3.64 15.53
N PRO A 131 20.55 3.53 14.28
CA PRO A 131 21.46 4.52 13.73
C PRO A 131 20.76 5.71 13.05
N TYR A 132 19.43 5.79 13.12
CA TYR A 132 18.63 6.75 12.38
C TYR A 132 18.14 7.89 13.28
N ASP A 133 17.97 9.07 12.70
CA ASP A 133 17.33 10.20 13.37
C ASP A 133 15.81 9.96 13.43
N PRO A 134 15.18 9.88 14.62
CA PRO A 134 13.75 9.62 14.75
C PRO A 134 12.85 10.76 14.24
N SER A 135 13.43 11.92 13.90
CA SER A 135 12.70 13.03 13.29
C SER A 135 12.64 12.97 11.75
N LEU A 136 13.36 12.03 11.13
CA LEU A 136 13.51 11.87 9.69
C LEU A 136 12.99 10.52 9.18
N MET A 137 12.32 10.56 8.03
CA MET A 137 11.98 9.35 7.27
C MET A 137 13.17 8.96 6.38
N VAL A 138 13.59 7.70 6.40
CA VAL A 138 14.72 7.24 5.57
C VAL A 138 14.21 6.47 4.37
N PHE A 139 14.43 7.02 3.18
CA PHE A 139 14.21 6.39 1.90
C PHE A 139 15.48 5.81 1.29
N MET A 140 15.39 4.60 0.73
CA MET A 140 16.44 3.96 -0.06
C MET A 140 17.83 4.11 0.58
N ASP A 141 18.01 3.59 1.80
CA ASP A 141 19.32 3.55 2.43
C ASP A 141 20.16 2.45 1.80
N TYR A 142 21.15 2.84 0.99
CA TYR A 142 22.09 1.94 0.32
C TYR A 142 23.39 1.70 1.12
N ARG A 143 23.52 2.26 2.33
CA ARG A 143 24.75 2.12 3.13
C ARG A 143 24.94 0.69 3.60
N ASP A 144 26.18 0.20 3.50
CA ASP A 144 26.55 -1.11 4.05
C ASP A 144 27.06 -0.99 5.49
N TYR A 145 26.15 -1.24 6.44
CA TYR A 145 26.47 -1.24 7.86
C TYR A 145 27.30 -2.44 8.31
N THR A 146 27.32 -3.53 7.54
CA THR A 146 28.09 -4.73 7.89
C THR A 146 29.57 -4.56 7.57
N LYS A 147 29.89 -3.76 6.54
CA LYS A 147 31.25 -3.56 5.98
C LYS A 147 31.97 -4.88 5.65
N GLN A 148 31.25 -5.99 5.58
CA GLN A 148 31.82 -7.30 5.30
C GLN A 148 31.80 -7.52 3.80
N LYS A 149 32.97 -7.71 3.20
CA LYS A 149 33.08 -8.26 1.83
C LYS A 149 32.70 -9.73 1.85
N VAL A 150 31.41 -10.03 2.04
CA VAL A 150 30.91 -11.39 1.85
C VAL A 150 30.87 -11.63 0.33
N PRO A 151 31.57 -12.63 -0.21
CA PRO A 151 31.45 -12.98 -1.61
C PRO A 151 30.06 -13.61 -1.80
N GLY A 152 29.07 -12.81 -2.18
CA GLY A 152 27.68 -13.23 -2.33
C GLY A 152 26.97 -12.48 -3.46
N MET A 153 25.86 -13.03 -3.94
CA MET A 153 25.05 -12.45 -5.03
C MET A 153 24.56 -11.02 -4.75
N GLU A 154 24.54 -10.58 -3.49
CA GLU A 154 24.17 -9.22 -3.08
C GLU A 154 25.14 -8.14 -3.63
N ALA A 155 26.38 -8.51 -3.93
CA ALA A 155 27.33 -7.62 -4.62
C ALA A 155 26.96 -7.39 -6.10
N GLU A 156 26.13 -8.26 -6.68
CA GLU A 156 25.66 -8.17 -8.07
C GLU A 156 24.33 -7.41 -8.18
N TYR A 157 23.53 -7.34 -7.11
CA TYR A 157 22.23 -6.66 -7.06
C TYR A 157 22.08 -5.82 -5.80
N PRO A 158 22.18 -4.47 -5.88
CA PRO A 158 22.09 -3.62 -4.71
C PRO A 158 20.71 -3.74 -4.06
N THR A 159 20.70 -3.91 -2.74
CA THR A 159 19.49 -3.83 -1.91
C THR A 159 19.47 -2.50 -1.17
N PHE A 160 18.29 -2.04 -0.77
CA PHE A 160 18.13 -0.82 0.01
C PHE A 160 17.09 -1.03 1.10
N LEU A 161 17.16 -0.20 2.14
CA LEU A 161 16.22 -0.21 3.25
C LEU A 161 15.35 1.05 3.26
N TYR A 162 14.09 0.88 3.63
CA TYR A 162 13.28 1.97 4.16
C TYR A 162 13.23 1.88 5.67
N ALA A 163 13.61 2.94 6.37
CA ALA A 163 13.54 3.00 7.82
C ALA A 163 12.53 4.08 8.25
N MET A 164 11.64 3.68 9.14
CA MET A 164 10.63 4.51 9.81
C MET A 164 10.97 4.50 11.30
N PRO A 165 11.96 5.28 11.76
CA PRO A 165 12.48 5.20 13.12
C PRO A 165 11.54 5.86 14.15
#